data_AF-A0A1J5PQZ8-F1
#
_entry.id   AF-A0A1J5PQZ8-F1
#
_cell.length_a   1.000
_cell.length_b   1.000
_cell.length_c   1.000
_cell.angle_alpha   90.00
_cell.angle_beta   90.00
_cell.angle_gamma   90.00
#
_symmetry.space_group_name_H-M   'P 1'
#
loop_
_entity.id
_entity.type
_entity.pdbx_description
1 polymer ?
#
loop_
_entity_poly.entity_id
_entity_poly.type
_entity_poly.pdbx_seq_one_letter_code
_entity_poly.pdbx_strand_id
1 'polypeptide(L)'
;MDILILSLLMFQLCLGALSITVSLHHIDGSEMVKFMMWAQGIFTLDPNAASYTQGASWIFQLHILTGLTIFLIFPFTRLVHIASGIFVPLRYLFLRSGYQIVRSKKRGQKHPAE
;
A
#
# COMPACT_ATOMS: atom_id res chain seq x y z
N MET A 1 -13.92 -3.80 -12.12
CA MET A 1 -12.65 -3.56 -11.40
C MET A 1 -12.78 -3.81 -9.89
N ASP A 2 -13.89 -3.47 -9.25
CA ASP A 2 -14.04 -3.62 -7.79
C ASP A 2 -14.08 -5.05 -7.29
N ILE A 3 -14.81 -5.93 -7.98
CA ILE A 3 -14.87 -7.35 -7.64
C ILE A 3 -13.49 -8.01 -7.79
N LEU A 4 -12.71 -7.58 -8.79
CA LEU A 4 -11.36 -8.07 -9.03
C LEU A 4 -10.43 -7.68 -7.87
N ILE A 5 -10.38 -6.39 -7.51
CA ILE A 5 -9.50 -5.95 -6.42
C ILE A 5 -9.93 -6.53 -5.08
N LEU A 6 -11.24 -6.63 -4.82
CA LEU A 6 -11.75 -7.25 -3.61
C LEU A 6 -11.38 -8.75 -3.54
N SER A 7 -11.52 -9.48 -4.66
CA SER A 7 -11.09 -10.88 -4.73
C SER A 7 -9.60 -11.03 -4.51
N LEU A 8 -8.78 -10.17 -5.10
CA LEU A 8 -7.32 -10.17 -4.89
C LEU A 8 -6.95 -9.87 -3.44
N LEU A 9 -7.63 -8.91 -2.80
CA LEU A 9 -7.42 -8.61 -1.38
C LEU A 9 -7.85 -9.78 -0.48
N MET A 10 -8.96 -10.45 -0.80
CA MET A 10 -9.38 -11.66 -0.08
C MET A 10 -8.38 -12.79 -0.28
N PHE A 11 -7.89 -12.98 -1.50
CA PHE A 11 -6.85 -13.96 -1.79
C PHE A 11 -5.55 -13.65 -1.03
N GLN A 12 -5.10 -12.39 -1.03
CA GLN A 12 -3.94 -11.93 -0.26
C GLN A 12 -4.12 -12.17 1.24
N LEU A 13 -5.31 -11.87 1.78
CA LEU A 13 -5.64 -12.09 3.19
C LEU A 13 -5.59 -13.58 3.55
N CYS A 14 -6.19 -14.44 2.73
CA CYS A 14 -6.15 -15.88 2.93
C CYS A 14 -4.72 -16.43 2.87
N LEU A 15 -3.90 -15.99 1.91
CA LEU A 15 -2.49 -16.37 1.82
C LEU A 15 -1.71 -15.91 3.06
N GLY A 16 -1.95 -14.70 3.53
CA GLY A 16 -1.33 -14.17 4.75
C GLY A 16 -1.72 -15.00 5.98
N ALA A 17 -3.00 -15.29 6.16
CA ALA A 17 -3.47 -16.13 7.25
C ALA A 17 -2.91 -17.56 7.18
N LEU A 18 -2.85 -18.16 5.98
CA LEU A 18 -2.29 -19.50 5.78
C LEU A 18 -0.78 -19.54 6.09
N SER A 19 -0.05 -18.46 5.80
CA SER A 19 1.38 -18.36 6.10
C SER A 19 1.69 -18.50 7.60
N ILE A 20 0.74 -18.16 8.48
CA ILE A 20 0.87 -18.36 9.93
C ILE A 20 1.12 -19.84 10.26
N THR A 21 0.44 -20.77 9.58
CA THR A 21 0.63 -22.21 9.80
C THR A 21 2.05 -22.68 9.46
N VAL A 22 2.70 -22.02 8.48
CA VAL A 22 4.08 -22.28 8.09
C VAL A 22 5.06 -21.64 9.08
N SER A 23 4.77 -20.41 9.52
CA SER A 23 5.57 -19.70 10.53
C SER A 23 5.55 -20.40 11.89
N LEU A 24 4.47 -21.12 12.25
CA LEU A 24 4.42 -21.91 13.49
C LEU A 24 5.48 -23.03 13.54
N HIS A 25 5.97 -23.49 12.39
CA HIS A 25 7.06 -24.46 12.34
C HIS A 25 8.45 -23.81 12.51
N HIS A 26 8.54 -22.48 12.47
CA HIS A 26 9.77 -21.68 12.55
C HIS A 26 9.65 -20.62 13.66
N ILE A 27 9.43 -21.09 14.89
CA ILE A 27 9.20 -20.25 16.08
C ILE A 27 10.45 -19.44 16.45
N ASP A 28 11.62 -19.87 15.97
CA ASP A 28 12.90 -19.16 16.06
C ASP A 28 12.90 -17.83 15.30
N GLY A 29 11.91 -17.59 14.43
CA GLY A 29 11.74 -16.32 13.72
C GLY A 29 12.71 -16.10 12.57
N SER A 30 13.48 -17.11 12.17
CA SER A 30 14.40 -17.03 11.02
C SER A 30 13.70 -16.63 9.73
N GLU A 31 12.49 -17.14 9.47
CA GLU A 31 11.68 -16.73 8.32
C GLU A 31 11.32 -15.24 8.37
N MET A 32 10.98 -14.71 9.56
CA MET A 32 10.66 -13.28 9.72
C MET A 32 11.87 -12.40 9.41
N VAL A 33 13.07 -12.78 9.87
CA VAL A 33 14.30 -12.02 9.63
C VAL A 33 14.63 -11.95 8.14
N LYS A 34 14.48 -13.06 7.41
CA LYS A 34 14.65 -13.11 5.95
C LYS A 34 13.74 -12.09 5.24
N PHE A 35 12.45 -12.05 5.59
CA PHE A 35 11.51 -11.09 4.98
C PHE A 35 11.78 -9.65 5.37
N MET A 36 12.23 -9.40 6.61
CA MET A 36 12.61 -8.07 7.06
C MET A 36 13.84 -7.56 6.28
N MET A 37 14.87 -8.39 6.11
CA MET A 37 16.05 -8.05 5.32
C MET A 37 15.70 -7.84 3.84
N TRP A 38 14.84 -8.68 3.27
CA TRP A 38 14.32 -8.48 1.92
C TRP A 38 13.62 -7.13 1.77
N ALA A 39 12.68 -6.82 2.66
CA ALA A 39 11.92 -5.58 2.60
C ALA A 39 12.85 -4.36 2.72
N GLN A 40 13.80 -4.39 3.67
CA GLN A 40 14.80 -3.33 3.81
C GLN A 40 15.65 -3.20 2.54
N GLY A 41 16.14 -4.31 1.97
CA GLY A 41 16.92 -4.33 0.74
C GLY A 41 16.18 -3.69 -0.45
N ILE A 42 14.88 -3.93 -0.59
CA ILE A 42 14.07 -3.26 -1.64
C ILE A 42 14.02 -1.75 -1.43
N PHE A 43 13.85 -1.27 -0.19
CA PHE A 43 13.83 0.16 0.11
C PHE A 43 15.21 0.84 0.06
N THR A 44 16.29 0.12 0.36
CA THR A 44 17.67 0.60 0.25
C THR A 44 18.28 0.40 -1.14
N LEU A 45 17.50 -0.11 -2.10
CA LEU A 45 17.91 -0.38 -3.48
C LEU A 45 19.07 -1.39 -3.59
N ASP A 46 19.11 -2.39 -2.71
CA ASP A 46 20.05 -3.51 -2.79
C ASP A 46 19.73 -4.42 -4.00
N PRO A 47 20.63 -4.55 -4.99
CA PRO A 47 20.42 -5.42 -6.15
C PRO A 47 20.35 -6.92 -5.77
N ASN A 48 20.86 -7.29 -4.59
CA ASN A 48 20.83 -8.66 -4.09
C ASN A 48 19.61 -8.94 -3.21
N ALA A 49 18.61 -8.04 -3.13
CA ALA A 49 17.46 -8.24 -2.24
C ALA A 49 16.77 -9.61 -2.44
N ALA A 50 16.72 -10.12 -3.68
CA ALA A 50 16.15 -11.43 -3.99
C ALA A 50 16.85 -12.63 -3.31
N SER A 51 18.13 -12.50 -2.91
CA SER A 51 18.82 -13.59 -2.22
C SER A 51 18.30 -13.81 -0.79
N TYR A 52 17.74 -12.79 -0.14
CA TYR A 52 17.26 -12.90 1.24
C TYR A 52 16.03 -13.81 1.38
N THR A 53 15.25 -14.03 0.31
CA THR A 53 14.07 -14.91 0.32
C THR A 53 14.36 -16.31 -0.24
N GLN A 54 15.63 -16.64 -0.50
CA GLN A 54 16.00 -17.98 -0.95
C GLN A 54 15.71 -19.03 0.12
N GLY A 55 15.09 -20.14 -0.30
CA GLY A 55 14.68 -21.22 0.60
C GLY A 55 13.43 -20.93 1.45
N ALA A 56 12.79 -19.77 1.28
CA ALA A 56 11.49 -19.51 1.90
C ALA A 56 10.39 -20.37 1.28
N SER A 57 9.37 -20.70 2.07
CA SER A 57 8.22 -21.47 1.58
C SER A 57 7.50 -20.74 0.44
N TRP A 58 6.99 -21.52 -0.52
CA TRP A 58 6.25 -21.03 -1.69
C TRP A 58 5.07 -20.11 -1.32
N ILE A 59 4.47 -20.32 -0.14
CA ILE A 59 3.35 -19.50 0.35
C ILE A 59 3.74 -18.03 0.50
N PHE A 60 4.96 -17.77 0.99
CA PHE A 60 5.47 -16.41 1.18
C PHE A 60 5.81 -15.75 -0.15
N GLN A 61 6.36 -16.52 -1.08
CA GLN A 61 6.66 -16.03 -2.43
C GLN A 61 5.37 -15.62 -3.17
N LEU A 62 4.30 -16.43 -3.06
CA LEU A 62 2.99 -16.06 -3.61
C LEU A 62 2.38 -14.84 -2.92
N HIS A 63 2.55 -14.72 -1.60
CA HIS A 63 2.06 -13.56 -0.86
C HIS A 63 2.77 -12.27 -1.28
N ILE A 64 4.10 -12.32 -1.45
CA ILE A 64 4.88 -11.17 -1.94
C ILE A 64 4.48 -10.82 -3.38
N LEU A 65 4.41 -11.81 -4.27
CA LEU A 65 4.02 -11.60 -5.67
C LEU A 65 2.63 -10.96 -5.79
N THR A 66 1.66 -11.51 -5.08
CA THR A 66 0.28 -11.02 -5.10
C THR A 66 0.20 -9.61 -4.48
N GLY A 67 0.93 -9.35 -3.39
CA GLY A 67 1.02 -8.03 -2.77
C GLY A 67 1.63 -6.97 -3.67
N LEU A 68 2.75 -7.29 -4.35
CA LEU A 68 3.38 -6.40 -5.34
C LEU A 68 2.47 -6.16 -6.55
N THR A 69 1.72 -7.19 -6.98
CA THR A 69 0.72 -7.04 -8.05
C THR A 69 -0.39 -6.09 -7.64
N ILE A 70 -0.89 -6.18 -6.40
CA ILE A 70 -1.87 -5.23 -5.84
C ILE A 70 -1.31 -3.80 -5.84
N PHE A 71 -0.04 -3.64 -5.45
CA PHE A 71 0.63 -2.34 -5.48
C PHE A 71 0.76 -1.78 -6.91
N LEU A 72 1.04 -2.62 -7.90
CA LEU A 72 1.12 -2.21 -9.31
C LEU A 72 -0.23 -1.73 -9.86
N ILE A 73 -1.32 -2.42 -9.52
CA ILE A 73 -2.68 -2.05 -9.97
C ILE A 73 -3.33 -0.95 -9.11
N PHE A 74 -2.72 -0.61 -7.97
CA PHE A 74 -3.21 0.38 -7.00
C PHE A 74 -3.74 1.68 -7.63
N PRO A 75 -3.00 2.39 -8.53
CA PRO A 75 -3.48 3.66 -9.07
C PRO A 75 -4.67 3.51 -10.03
N PHE A 76 -4.95 2.30 -10.51
CA PHE A 76 -6.04 2.01 -11.46
C PHE A 76 -7.30 1.45 -10.78
N THR A 77 -7.30 1.32 -9.45
CA THR A 77 -8.42 0.78 -8.67
C THR A 77 -8.94 1.80 -7.66
N ARG A 78 -10.08 1.50 -7.02
CA ARG A 78 -10.64 2.36 -5.96
C ARG A 78 -9.71 2.51 -4.76
N LEU A 79 -8.67 1.68 -4.60
CA LEU A 79 -7.69 1.78 -3.51
C LEU A 79 -6.97 3.13 -3.42
N VAL A 80 -6.97 3.92 -4.50
CA VAL A 80 -6.52 5.32 -4.49
C VAL A 80 -7.20 6.17 -3.40
N HIS A 81 -8.38 5.76 -2.95
CA HIS A 81 -9.08 6.41 -1.84
C HIS A 81 -8.26 6.40 -0.54
N ILE A 82 -7.31 5.47 -0.35
CA ILE A 82 -6.48 5.41 0.88
C ILE A 82 -5.60 6.66 0.95
N ALA A 83 -5.01 7.07 -0.17
CA ALA A 83 -4.18 8.27 -0.24
C ALA A 83 -4.99 9.55 0.06
N SER A 84 -6.18 9.67 -0.54
CA SER A 84 -7.08 10.80 -0.28
C SER A 84 -7.65 10.77 1.14
N GLY A 85 -8.01 9.59 1.63
CA GLY A 85 -8.55 9.34 2.96
C GLY A 85 -7.54 9.57 4.07
N ILE A 86 -6.23 9.58 3.81
CA ILE A 86 -5.20 9.97 4.79
C ILE A 86 -4.96 11.48 4.73
N PHE A 87 -4.80 12.04 3.53
CA PHE A 87 -4.51 13.47 3.35
C PHE A 87 -5.67 14.38 3.78
N VAL A 88 -6.92 13.98 3.53
CA VAL A 88 -8.11 14.79 3.84
C VAL A 88 -8.33 14.98 5.36
N PRO A 89 -8.40 13.94 6.20
CA PRO A 89 -8.58 14.11 7.64
C PRO A 89 -7.36 14.72 8.32
N LEU A 90 -6.13 14.44 7.89
CA LEU A 90 -4.95 15.17 8.38
C LEU A 90 -5.09 16.67 8.13
N ARG A 91 -5.52 17.05 6.92
CA ARG A 91 -5.76 18.46 6.59
C ARG A 91 -6.95 19.04 7.35
N TYR A 92 -7.99 18.25 7.59
CA TYR A 92 -9.17 18.67 8.34
C TYR A 92 -8.87 18.90 9.82
N LEU A 93 -8.09 18.02 10.45
CA LEU A 93 -7.75 18.11 11.87
C LEU A 93 -6.67 19.16 12.15
N PHE A 94 -5.63 19.23 11.33
CA PHE A 94 -4.45 20.06 11.64
C PHE A 94 -4.39 21.38 10.89
N LEU A 95 -4.98 21.47 9.70
CA LEU A 95 -4.81 22.62 8.80
C LEU A 95 -6.06 23.51 8.72
N ARG A 96 -7.13 23.18 9.44
CA ARG A 96 -8.43 23.82 9.29
C ARG A 96 -8.95 24.45 10.58
N SER A 97 -8.98 25.78 10.63
CA SER A 97 -9.44 26.58 11.78
C SER A 97 -10.90 27.09 11.63
N GLY A 98 -11.75 26.41 10.85
CA GLY A 98 -13.15 26.85 10.68
C GLY A 98 -14.07 25.84 10.02
N TYR A 99 -15.28 25.72 10.57
CA TYR A 99 -16.33 24.79 10.11
C TYR A 99 -16.97 25.22 8.78
N GLN A 100 -17.06 26.52 8.51
CA GLN A 100 -17.73 27.04 7.31
C GLN A 100 -16.83 26.96 6.07
N ILE A 101 -17.37 26.47 4.95
CA ILE A 101 -16.70 26.44 3.65
C ILE A 101 -17.28 27.58 2.80
N VAL A 102 -16.50 28.65 2.60
CA VAL A 102 -16.90 29.73 1.68
C VAL A 102 -15.94 29.72 0.49
N ARG A 103 -16.48 29.52 -0.71
CA ARG A 103 -15.69 29.53 -1.94
C ARG A 103 -15.89 30.88 -2.63
N SER A 104 -14.88 31.76 -2.57
CA SER A 104 -14.92 33.02 -3.32
C SER A 104 -14.90 32.73 -4.83
N LYS A 105 -15.67 33.50 -5.60
CA LYS A 105 -15.63 33.41 -7.07
C LYS A 105 -14.21 33.76 -7.50
N LYS A 106 -13.51 32.82 -8.16
CA LYS A 106 -12.21 33.10 -8.80
C LYS A 106 -12.43 34.34 -9.65
N ARG A 107 -11.85 35.48 -9.26
CA ARG A 107 -11.92 36.72 -10.04
C ARG A 107 -11.16 36.42 -11.32
N GLY A 108 -11.88 36.06 -12.39
CA GLY A 108 -11.30 35.99 -13.72
C GLY A 108 -10.57 37.30 -13.96
N GLN A 109 -9.36 37.22 -14.53
CA GLN A 109 -8.59 38.38 -14.94
C GLN A 109 -9.55 39.42 -15.54
N LYS A 110 -9.66 40.57 -14.89
CA LYS A 110 -10.36 41.71 -15.47
C LYS A 110 -9.55 42.10 -16.71
N HIS A 111 -10.01 41.73 -17.89
CA HIS A 111 -9.57 42.40 -19.10
C HIS A 111 -10.20 43.81 -19.05
N PRO A 112 -9.41 44.89 -18.99
CA PRO A 112 -9.96 46.24 -19.09
C PRO A 112 -10.57 46.36 -20.49
N ALA A 113 -11.86 46.68 -20.54
CA ALA A 113 -12.52 47.03 -21.79
C ALA A 113 -12.02 48.42 -22.20
N GLU A 114 -11.27 48.48 -23.30
CA GLU A 114 -11.13 49.66 -24.15
C GLU A 114 -11.99 49.46 -25.40
#